data_AF-I1W2C6-F1
#
_entry.id   AF-I1W2C6-F1
#
_cell.length_a   1.000
_cell.length_b   1.000
_cell.length_c   1.000
_cell.angle_alpha   90.00
_cell.angle_beta   90.00
_cell.angle_gamma   90.00
#
_symmetry.space_group_name_H-M   'P 1'
#
loop_
_entity.id
_entity.type
_entity.pdbx_description
1 polymer ?
#
loop_
_entity_poly.entity_id
_entity_poly.type
_entity_poly.pdbx_seq_one_letter_code
_entity_poly.pdbx_strand_id
1 'polypeptide(L)'
;LNPTNTVFDAKRLIGRKFDEATVQSDMKHWPFEVVNENTKPKISVDYKGEKKTFTPEEISSMVLTEMKETADAYLGTNIKDAVVTVPAYFNDSQRQATKDAGTISGLNVLRIINEPTAAAIAYGLDKKVGGERNVLIFDLGGGTFDVSILTIEDGIFEVKS
;
A
#
# COMPACT_ATOMS: atom_id res chain seq x y z
N LEU A 1 -20.86 -6.41 -17.12
CA LEU A 1 -19.71 -5.76 -16.43
C LEU A 1 -20.27 -4.77 -15.42
N ASN A 2 -19.66 -4.64 -14.24
CA ASN A 2 -20.12 -3.74 -13.15
C ASN A 2 -19.05 -2.68 -12.81
N PRO A 3 -18.64 -1.83 -13.76
CA PRO A 3 -17.45 -1.01 -13.63
C PRO A 3 -17.55 0.06 -12.53
N THR A 4 -18.74 0.64 -12.33
CA THR A 4 -18.97 1.71 -11.33
C THR A 4 -18.87 1.23 -9.89
N ASN A 5 -18.99 -0.08 -9.66
CA ASN A 5 -18.89 -0.70 -8.33
C ASN A 5 -17.68 -1.64 -8.20
N THR A 6 -16.81 -1.68 -9.21
CA THR A 6 -15.55 -2.44 -9.16
C THR A 6 -14.43 -1.46 -8.84
N VAL A 7 -14.00 -1.47 -7.57
CA VAL A 7 -12.99 -0.53 -7.07
C VAL A 7 -11.59 -1.10 -7.28
N PHE A 8 -10.68 -0.28 -7.79
CA PHE A 8 -9.25 -0.56 -7.92
C PHE A 8 -8.47 0.72 -7.57
N ASP A 9 -7.13 0.66 -7.58
CA ASP A 9 -6.26 1.83 -7.34
C ASP A 9 -6.46 2.55 -5.98
N ALA A 10 -7.07 1.91 -4.98
CA ALA A 10 -7.22 2.49 -3.64
C ALA A 10 -5.88 2.97 -3.02
N LYS A 11 -4.76 2.33 -3.39
CA LYS A 11 -3.39 2.74 -3.03
C LYS A 11 -3.04 4.17 -3.49
N ARG A 12 -3.67 4.67 -4.57
CA ARG A 12 -3.48 6.05 -5.04
C ARG A 12 -4.21 7.08 -4.17
N LEU A 13 -5.23 6.67 -3.42
CA LEU A 13 -6.03 7.52 -2.53
C LEU A 13 -5.60 7.47 -1.06
N ILE A 14 -4.99 6.36 -0.61
CA ILE A 14 -4.71 6.09 0.80
C ILE A 14 -3.86 7.20 1.43
N GLY A 15 -4.29 7.71 2.60
CA GLY A 15 -3.62 8.77 3.34
C GLY A 15 -3.57 10.15 2.68
N ARG A 16 -4.27 10.36 1.55
CA ARG A 16 -4.38 11.65 0.86
C ARG A 16 -5.62 12.43 1.27
N LYS A 17 -5.61 13.74 0.98
CA LYS A 17 -6.81 14.58 1.03
C LYS A 17 -7.52 14.61 -0.32
N PHE A 18 -8.84 14.80 -0.27
CA PHE A 18 -9.70 14.81 -1.45
C PHE A 18 -9.28 15.90 -2.45
N ASP A 19 -8.86 17.06 -1.95
CA ASP A 19 -8.49 18.24 -2.75
C ASP A 19 -7.05 18.20 -3.31
N GLU A 20 -6.26 17.16 -3.01
CA GLU A 20 -4.94 17.00 -3.61
C GLU A 20 -5.02 16.89 -5.14
N ALA A 21 -4.13 17.60 -5.85
CA ALA A 21 -4.13 17.65 -7.30
C ALA A 21 -4.00 16.26 -7.95
N THR A 22 -3.25 15.35 -7.32
CA THR A 22 -3.11 13.95 -7.76
C THR A 22 -4.44 13.20 -7.66
N VAL A 23 -5.17 13.34 -6.55
CA VAL A 23 -6.51 12.74 -6.37
C VAL A 23 -7.49 13.28 -7.40
N GLN A 24 -7.53 14.60 -7.58
CA GLN A 24 -8.42 15.24 -8.57
C GLN A 24 -8.09 14.86 -10.02
N SER A 25 -6.83 14.57 -10.32
CA SER A 25 -6.40 14.07 -11.63
C SER A 25 -6.81 12.62 -11.83
N ASP A 26 -6.48 11.74 -10.88
CA ASP A 26 -6.72 10.29 -10.98
C ASP A 26 -8.22 9.97 -11.03
N MET A 27 -9.07 10.72 -10.31
CA MET A 27 -10.53 10.58 -10.33
C MET A 27 -11.15 10.70 -11.74
N LYS A 28 -10.50 11.38 -12.68
CA LYS A 28 -11.00 11.52 -14.06
C LYS A 28 -10.87 10.23 -14.88
N HIS A 29 -10.09 9.27 -14.37
CA HIS A 29 -9.77 8.03 -15.07
C HIS A 29 -10.45 6.81 -14.46
N TRP A 30 -11.12 6.96 -13.31
CA TRP A 30 -11.82 5.86 -12.66
C TRP A 30 -13.31 5.81 -13.01
N PRO A 31 -13.89 4.60 -13.13
CA PRO A 31 -15.31 4.43 -13.38
C PRO A 31 -16.19 4.54 -12.12
N PHE A 32 -15.58 4.47 -10.94
CA PHE A 32 -16.28 4.57 -9.64
C PHE A 32 -16.23 6.00 -9.09
N GLU A 33 -17.21 6.33 -8.25
CA GLU A 33 -17.34 7.67 -7.67
C GLU A 33 -16.42 7.83 -6.44
N VAL A 34 -15.71 8.95 -6.34
CA VAL A 34 -15.00 9.36 -5.14
C VAL A 34 -15.65 10.64 -4.62
N VAL A 35 -16.09 10.62 -3.36
CA VAL A 35 -16.76 11.73 -2.69
C VAL A 35 -15.88 12.33 -1.61
N ASN A 36 -16.09 13.60 -1.30
CA ASN A 36 -15.41 14.29 -0.21
C ASN A 36 -16.20 14.14 1.09
N GLU A 37 -15.58 13.59 2.12
CA GLU A 37 -16.11 13.63 3.48
C GLU A 37 -15.10 14.28 4.41
N ASN A 38 -15.37 15.51 4.84
CA ASN A 38 -14.50 16.27 5.75
C ASN A 38 -13.03 16.31 5.29
N THR A 39 -12.79 16.63 4.01
CA THR A 39 -11.48 16.68 3.34
C THR A 39 -10.86 15.33 3.00
N LYS A 40 -11.48 14.20 3.40
CA LYS A 40 -10.98 12.86 3.08
C LYS A 40 -11.71 12.29 1.87
N PRO A 41 -11.01 11.65 0.93
CA PRO A 41 -11.66 10.95 -0.16
C PRO A 41 -12.31 9.67 0.37
N LYS A 42 -13.55 9.40 -0.06
CA LYS A 42 -14.24 8.13 0.13
C LYS A 42 -14.73 7.58 -1.20
N ILE A 43 -14.62 6.29 -1.41
CA ILE A 43 -15.14 5.60 -2.59
C ILE A 43 -16.62 5.31 -2.36
N SER A 44 -17.49 5.72 -3.27
CA SER A 44 -18.93 5.44 -3.20
C SER A 44 -19.35 4.38 -4.22
N VAL A 45 -20.08 3.38 -3.74
CA VAL A 45 -20.58 2.25 -4.54
C VAL A 45 -22.01 1.90 -4.14
N ASP A 46 -22.75 1.27 -5.04
CA ASP A 46 -23.97 0.54 -4.71
C ASP A 46 -23.61 -0.86 -4.23
N TYR A 47 -23.96 -1.16 -2.99
CA TYR A 47 -23.76 -2.48 -2.40
C TYR A 47 -25.07 -2.99 -1.80
N LYS A 48 -25.59 -4.06 -2.38
CA LYS A 48 -26.88 -4.69 -2.00
C LYS A 48 -28.08 -3.74 -2.10
N GLY A 49 -28.08 -2.84 -3.09
CA GLY A 49 -29.19 -1.90 -3.34
C GLY A 49 -29.13 -0.65 -2.46
N GLU A 50 -28.04 -0.46 -1.72
CA GLU A 50 -27.81 0.72 -0.88
C GLU A 50 -26.52 1.42 -1.30
N LYS A 51 -26.56 2.76 -1.34
CA LYS A 51 -25.36 3.56 -1.55
C LYS A 51 -24.49 3.51 -0.30
N LYS A 52 -23.27 3.00 -0.43
CA LYS A 52 -22.27 2.95 0.64
C LYS A 52 -21.05 3.79 0.28
N THR A 53 -20.34 4.22 1.31
CA THR A 53 -19.05 4.89 1.17
C THR A 53 -18.01 4.15 2.00
N PHE A 54 -16.82 4.03 1.45
CA PHE A 54 -15.69 3.36 2.07
C PHE A 54 -14.47 4.27 2.04
N THR A 55 -13.66 4.26 3.09
CA THR A 55 -12.36 4.91 3.04
C THR A 55 -11.38 4.06 2.20
N PRO A 56 -10.30 4.66 1.67
CA PRO A 56 -9.25 3.90 0.99
C PRO A 56 -8.66 2.80 1.87
N GLU A 57 -8.52 3.06 3.18
CA GLU A 57 -8.02 2.11 4.16
C GLU A 57 -8.96 0.92 4.33
N GLU A 58 -10.28 1.14 4.35
CA GLU A 58 -11.26 0.05 4.38
C GLU A 58 -11.19 -0.82 3.12
N ILE A 59 -11.09 -0.21 1.93
CA ILE A 59 -10.91 -0.98 0.68
C ILE A 59 -9.59 -1.76 0.70
N SER A 60 -8.48 -1.15 1.12
CA SER A 60 -7.20 -1.85 1.27
C SER A 60 -7.27 -2.96 2.32
N SER A 61 -8.04 -2.80 3.39
CA SER A 61 -8.24 -3.83 4.41
C SER A 61 -8.96 -5.07 3.86
N MET A 62 -9.89 -4.89 2.90
CA MET A 62 -10.55 -6.02 2.23
C MET A 62 -9.54 -6.83 1.41
N VAL A 63 -8.62 -6.16 0.71
CA VAL A 63 -7.52 -6.82 -0.01
C VAL A 63 -6.59 -7.55 0.97
N LEU A 64 -6.23 -6.93 2.09
CA LEU A 64 -5.38 -7.57 3.11
C LEU A 64 -6.08 -8.74 3.82
N THR A 65 -7.40 -8.69 3.97
CA THR A 65 -8.20 -9.80 4.51
C THR A 65 -8.12 -11.00 3.57
N GLU A 66 -8.28 -10.79 2.26
CA GLU A 66 -8.11 -11.86 1.26
C GLU A 66 -6.68 -12.46 1.29
N MET A 67 -5.64 -11.62 1.42
CA MET A 67 -4.26 -12.10 1.54
C MET A 67 -4.03 -12.90 2.83
N LYS A 68 -4.63 -12.47 3.94
CA LYS A 68 -4.60 -13.19 5.22
C LYS A 68 -5.32 -14.53 5.11
N GLU A 69 -6.52 -14.58 4.53
CA GLU A 69 -7.27 -15.83 4.33
C GLU A 69 -6.52 -16.80 3.42
N THR A 70 -5.86 -16.30 2.38
CA THR A 70 -4.96 -17.08 1.51
C THR A 70 -3.81 -17.70 2.30
N ALA A 71 -3.15 -16.91 3.17
CA ALA A 71 -2.07 -17.39 4.02
C ALA A 71 -2.57 -18.40 5.08
N ASP A 72 -3.72 -18.13 5.70
CA ASP A 72 -4.37 -19.02 6.68
C ASP A 72 -4.67 -20.38 6.05
N ALA A 73 -5.21 -20.40 4.83
CA ALA A 73 -5.51 -21.62 4.08
C ALA A 73 -4.24 -22.41 3.72
N TYR A 74 -3.17 -21.73 3.33
CA TYR A 74 -1.89 -22.39 3.00
C TYR A 74 -1.20 -22.99 4.23
N LEU A 75 -1.22 -22.29 5.38
CA LEU A 75 -0.52 -22.70 6.59
C LEU A 75 -1.38 -23.57 7.53
N GLY A 76 -2.69 -23.63 7.31
CA GLY A 76 -3.63 -24.38 8.15
C GLY A 76 -3.79 -23.79 9.56
N THR A 77 -3.44 -22.52 9.75
CA THR A 77 -3.49 -21.82 11.03
C THR A 77 -3.82 -20.36 10.84
N ASN A 78 -4.36 -19.71 11.88
CA ASN A 78 -4.68 -18.29 11.81
C ASN A 78 -3.42 -17.42 11.96
N ILE A 79 -3.14 -16.62 10.93
CA ILE A 79 -2.06 -15.64 10.88
C ILE A 79 -2.54 -14.33 11.48
N LYS A 80 -1.67 -13.76 12.32
CA LYS A 80 -1.93 -12.51 13.04
C LYS A 80 -0.89 -11.45 12.76
N ASP A 81 0.38 -11.83 12.71
CA ASP A 81 1.47 -10.87 12.55
C ASP A 81 1.87 -10.72 11.09
N ALA A 82 2.06 -9.48 10.65
CA ALA A 82 2.48 -9.17 9.29
C ALA A 82 3.46 -7.99 9.22
N VAL A 83 4.30 -8.00 8.18
CA VAL A 83 5.04 -6.83 7.71
C VAL A 83 4.39 -6.40 6.40
N VAL A 84 4.08 -5.12 6.26
CA VAL A 84 3.44 -4.58 5.06
C VAL A 84 4.39 -3.60 4.38
N THR A 85 4.53 -3.70 3.07
CA THR A 85 5.41 -2.85 2.27
C THR A 85 4.67 -1.62 1.74
N VAL A 86 5.38 -0.50 1.58
CA VAL A 86 4.88 0.73 0.95
C VAL A 86 5.93 1.35 0.03
N PRO A 87 5.56 2.18 -0.95
CA PRO A 87 6.53 2.92 -1.75
C PRO A 87 7.46 3.78 -0.89
N ALA A 88 8.72 3.94 -1.29
CA ALA A 88 9.69 4.70 -0.50
C ALA A 88 9.28 6.17 -0.28
N TYR A 89 8.60 6.76 -1.27
CA TYR A 89 8.10 8.14 -1.23
C TYR A 89 6.80 8.32 -0.43
N PHE A 90 6.22 7.27 0.15
CA PHE A 90 5.05 7.42 1.01
C PHE A 90 5.40 8.26 2.25
N ASN A 91 4.60 9.29 2.50
CA ASN A 91 4.70 10.11 3.69
C ASN A 91 4.07 9.43 4.92
N ASP A 92 4.19 10.05 6.10
CA ASP A 92 3.71 9.50 7.36
C ASP A 92 2.20 9.22 7.37
N SER A 93 1.39 10.09 6.74
CA SER A 93 -0.06 9.92 6.64
C SER A 93 -0.41 8.65 5.85
N GLN A 94 0.26 8.43 4.72
CA GLN A 94 0.03 7.25 3.87
C GLN A 94 0.53 5.96 4.52
N ARG A 95 1.65 6.03 5.26
CA ARG A 95 2.17 4.89 6.06
C ARG A 95 1.21 4.51 7.17
N GLN A 96 0.71 5.50 7.91
CA GLN A 96 -0.24 5.27 8.99
C GLN A 96 -1.56 4.70 8.45
N ALA A 97 -2.10 5.28 7.37
CA ALA A 97 -3.30 4.77 6.73
C ALA A 97 -3.16 3.32 6.23
N THR A 98 -1.99 2.95 5.70
CA THR A 98 -1.69 1.56 5.31
C THR A 98 -1.63 0.63 6.53
N LYS A 99 -1.05 1.10 7.64
CA LYS A 99 -1.03 0.36 8.91
C LYS A 99 -2.44 0.18 9.49
N ASP A 100 -3.28 1.20 9.37
CA ASP A 100 -4.67 1.17 9.80
C ASP A 100 -5.46 0.14 8.97
N ALA A 101 -5.25 0.09 7.64
CA ALA A 101 -5.84 -0.95 6.80
C ALA A 101 -5.46 -2.36 7.26
N GLY A 102 -4.19 -2.58 7.65
CA GLY A 102 -3.76 -3.84 8.25
C GLY A 102 -4.47 -4.15 9.57
N THR A 103 -4.62 -3.14 10.43
CA THR A 103 -5.33 -3.28 11.71
C THR A 103 -6.81 -3.62 11.51
N ILE A 104 -7.49 -2.97 10.56
CA ILE A 104 -8.89 -3.24 10.20
C ILE A 104 -9.06 -4.69 9.69
N SER A 105 -8.08 -5.22 8.95
CA SER A 105 -8.07 -6.62 8.48
C SER A 105 -7.78 -7.66 9.58
N GLY A 106 -7.56 -7.22 10.82
CA GLY A 106 -7.23 -8.10 11.95
C GLY A 106 -5.77 -8.54 12.01
N LEU A 107 -4.87 -7.86 11.28
CA LEU A 107 -3.43 -8.09 11.34
C LEU A 107 -2.77 -7.16 12.36
N ASN A 108 -1.85 -7.72 13.15
CA ASN A 108 -0.85 -6.97 13.89
C ASN A 108 0.31 -6.60 12.95
N VAL A 109 0.34 -5.35 12.52
CA VAL A 109 1.38 -4.84 11.61
C VAL A 109 2.65 -4.54 12.41
N LEU A 110 3.59 -5.49 12.39
CA LEU A 110 4.88 -5.41 13.10
C LEU A 110 5.73 -4.25 12.61
N ARG A 111 5.73 -4.02 11.29
CA ARG A 111 6.50 -2.95 10.65
C ARG A 111 5.91 -2.59 9.29
N ILE A 112 5.98 -1.31 8.96
CA ILE A 112 5.88 -0.83 7.59
C ILE A 112 7.30 -0.65 7.06
N ILE A 113 7.64 -1.30 5.95
CA ILE A 113 8.95 -1.17 5.30
C ILE A 113 8.80 -0.64 3.88
N ASN A 114 9.86 -0.05 3.35
CA ASN A 114 9.86 0.41 1.96
C ASN A 114 9.94 -0.80 1.02
N GLU A 115 9.17 -0.78 -0.06
CA GLU A 115 9.22 -1.73 -1.16
C GLU A 115 10.67 -1.96 -1.67
N PRO A 116 11.47 -0.92 -1.99
CA PRO A 116 12.85 -1.15 -2.43
C PRO A 116 13.74 -1.77 -1.33
N THR A 117 13.49 -1.47 -0.06
CA THR A 117 14.21 -2.11 1.06
C THR A 117 13.83 -3.59 1.16
N ALA A 118 12.56 -3.93 1.01
CA ALA A 118 12.10 -5.32 0.99
C ALA A 118 12.74 -6.10 -0.17
N ALA A 119 12.84 -5.49 -1.35
CA ALA A 119 13.55 -6.06 -2.48
C ALA A 119 15.04 -6.30 -2.17
N ALA A 120 15.73 -5.32 -1.59
CA ALA A 120 17.14 -5.47 -1.22
C ALA A 120 17.38 -6.58 -0.17
N ILE A 121 16.46 -6.73 0.80
CA ILE A 121 16.47 -7.84 1.77
C ILE A 121 16.24 -9.19 1.07
N ALA A 122 15.33 -9.26 0.11
CA ALA A 122 15.05 -10.50 -0.63
C ALA A 122 16.28 -11.02 -1.40
N TYR A 123 17.11 -10.11 -1.93
CA TYR A 123 18.39 -10.45 -2.56
C TYR A 123 19.54 -10.66 -1.56
N GLY A 124 19.27 -10.57 -0.25
CA GLY A 124 20.26 -10.75 0.82
C GLY A 124 21.39 -9.70 0.78
N LEU A 125 21.10 -8.49 0.30
CA LEU A 125 22.09 -7.42 0.16
C LEU A 125 22.52 -6.84 1.51
N ASP A 126 21.71 -7.01 2.55
CA ASP A 126 22.03 -6.72 3.96
C ASP A 126 23.07 -7.66 4.56
N LYS A 127 23.08 -8.93 4.15
CA LYS A 127 23.94 -9.98 4.75
C LYS A 127 25.33 -10.04 4.14
N LYS A 128 25.55 -9.37 3.01
CA LYS A 128 26.85 -9.35 2.36
C LYS A 128 27.77 -8.38 3.11
N VAL A 129 28.54 -8.94 4.03
CA VAL A 129 29.55 -8.23 4.82
C VAL A 129 30.58 -7.52 3.91
N GLY A 130 30.79 -6.22 4.11
CA GLY A 130 31.69 -5.34 3.36
C GLY A 130 31.32 -3.87 3.61
N GLY A 131 32.11 -2.92 3.09
CA GLY A 131 31.82 -1.47 3.24
C GLY A 131 30.54 -1.02 2.52
N GLU A 132 30.25 0.29 2.60
CA GLU A 132 29.09 0.95 2.00
C GLU A 132 28.80 0.50 0.56
N ARG A 133 27.52 0.25 0.26
CA ARG A 133 27.06 -0.15 -1.08
C ARG A 133 25.91 0.69 -1.56
N ASN A 134 26.00 1.10 -2.81
CA ASN A 134 24.90 1.73 -3.52
C ASN A 134 24.16 0.70 -4.38
N VAL A 135 22.86 0.60 -4.15
CA VAL A 135 21.97 -0.35 -4.82
C VAL A 135 20.88 0.44 -5.53
N LEU A 136 20.79 0.26 -6.84
CA LEU A 136 19.66 0.79 -7.61
C LEU A 136 18.58 -0.30 -7.70
N ILE A 137 17.38 0.02 -7.23
CA ILE A 137 16.18 -0.79 -7.40
C ILE A 137 15.38 -0.21 -8.55
N PHE A 138 15.05 -1.07 -9.52
CA PHE A 138 14.21 -0.76 -10.67
C PHE A 138 12.93 -1.58 -10.56
N ASP A 139 11.80 -0.94 -10.24
CA ASP A 139 10.50 -1.57 -10.08
C ASP A 139 9.55 -1.10 -11.20
N LEU A 140 9.27 -2.00 -12.15
CA LEU A 140 8.40 -1.75 -13.30
C LEU A 140 7.17 -2.65 -13.21
N GLY A 141 6.11 -2.12 -12.61
CA GLY A 141 4.82 -2.78 -12.47
C GLY A 141 3.90 -2.56 -13.67
N GLY A 142 2.67 -3.07 -13.57
CA GLY A 142 1.65 -2.92 -14.63
C GLY A 142 1.07 -1.50 -14.76
N GLY A 143 1.19 -0.67 -13.72
CA GLY A 143 0.61 0.69 -13.68
C GLY A 143 1.46 1.74 -12.95
N THR A 144 2.64 1.36 -12.47
CA THR A 144 3.61 2.24 -11.81
C THR A 144 5.02 1.88 -12.24
N PHE A 145 5.91 2.87 -12.23
CA PHE A 145 7.33 2.70 -12.47
C PHE A 145 8.08 3.52 -11.43
N ASP A 146 8.81 2.83 -10.56
CA ASP A 146 9.50 3.40 -9.42
C ASP A 146 10.99 3.02 -9.47
N VAL A 147 11.86 4.02 -9.30
CA VAL A 147 13.31 3.82 -9.18
C VAL A 147 13.74 4.35 -7.83
N SER A 148 14.57 3.59 -7.11
CA SER A 148 15.13 4.02 -5.83
C SER A 148 16.61 3.67 -5.77
N ILE A 149 17.42 4.58 -5.25
CA ILE A 149 18.82 4.30 -4.91
C ILE A 149 18.89 4.14 -3.40
N LEU A 150 19.41 3.01 -2.95
CA LEU A 150 19.63 2.70 -1.55
C LEU A 150 21.13 2.70 -1.25
N THR A 151 21.49 3.25 -0.11
CA THR A 151 22.78 2.99 0.51
C THR A 151 22.59 1.96 1.60
N ILE A 152 23.43 0.93 1.60
CA ILE A 152 23.43 -0.15 2.57
C ILE A 152 24.80 -0.20 3.25
N GLU A 153 24.81 -0.05 4.57
CA GLU A 153 26.00 -0.13 5.41
C GLU A 153 25.63 -0.80 6.74
N ASP A 154 26.36 -1.85 7.12
CA ASP A 154 26.13 -2.60 8.38
C ASP A 154 24.66 -3.01 8.63
N GLY A 155 23.93 -3.36 7.56
CA GLY A 155 22.52 -3.75 7.62
C GLY A 155 21.53 -2.60 7.79
N ILE A 156 22.01 -1.35 7.82
CA ILE A 156 21.20 -0.14 7.78
C ILE A 156 20.90 0.21 6.33
N PHE A 157 19.65 0.55 6.05
CA PHE A 157 19.17 0.94 4.73
C PHE A 157 18.79 2.42 4.73
N GLU A 158 19.42 3.20 3.86
CA GLU A 158 19.07 4.60 3.62
C GLU A 158 18.58 4.77 2.19
N VAL A 159 17.41 5.38 2.00
CA VAL A 159 16.94 5.77 0.67
C VAL A 159 17.58 7.10 0.31
N LYS A 160 18.36 7.14 -0.77
CA LYS A 160 18.92 8.39 -1.29
C LYS A 160 17.85 9.16 -2.06
N SER A 161 17.70 10.44 -1.69
CA SER A 161 16.79 11.41 -2.30
C SER A 161 17.31 11.94 -3.63
#